data_AF-A0A345GZ34-F1
#
_entry.id   AF-A0A345GZ34-F1
#
_cell.length_a   1.000
_cell.length_b   1.000
_cell.length_c   1.000
_cell.angle_alpha   90.00
_cell.angle_beta   90.00
_cell.angle_gamma   90.00
#
_symmetry.space_group_name_H-M   'P 1'
#
loop_
_entity.id
_entity.type
_entity.pdbx_description
1 polymer ?
#
loop_
_entity_poly.entity_id
_entity_poly.type
_entity_poly.pdbx_seq_one_letter_code
_entity_poly.pdbx_strand_id
1 'polypeptide(L)'
;MKASKKEEVLKKFRSKGYLLDSKTEQDFYIDFRSFVNQLIEDEVILLEELYRIHQKKEKGEELSAIEEKFHAYLTKKTDLK
;
A
#
# COMPACT_ATOMS: atom_id res chain seq x y z
N MET A 1 -11.48 -13.37 -9.65
CA MET A 1 -11.19 -13.29 -8.19
C MET A 1 -12.37 -13.89 -7.43
N LYS A 2 -12.13 -14.91 -6.61
CA LYS A 2 -13.17 -15.81 -6.05
C LYS A 2 -14.05 -15.10 -5.01
N ALA A 3 -15.36 -15.32 -5.08
CA ALA A 3 -16.41 -14.77 -4.20
C ALA A 3 -16.10 -14.89 -2.69
N SER A 4 -15.31 -15.90 -2.29
CA SER A 4 -14.97 -16.18 -0.90
C SER A 4 -14.30 -15.02 -0.14
N LYS A 5 -13.50 -14.19 -0.81
CA LYS A 5 -12.82 -13.06 -0.15
C LYS A 5 -13.79 -11.93 0.21
N LYS A 6 -14.87 -11.75 -0.56
CA LYS A 6 -15.90 -10.73 -0.28
C LYS A 6 -16.67 -11.10 0.98
N GLU A 7 -17.08 -12.36 1.09
CA GLU A 7 -17.85 -12.87 2.23
C GLU A 7 -17.05 -12.84 3.54
N GLU A 8 -15.75 -13.14 3.49
CA GLU A 8 -14.87 -13.03 4.66
C GLU A 8 -14.75 -11.60 5.19
N VAL A 9 -14.63 -10.61 4.30
CA VAL A 9 -14.55 -9.19 4.68
C VAL A 9 -15.87 -8.76 5.31
N LEU A 10 -17.00 -9.01 4.65
CA LEU A 10 -18.32 -8.66 5.18
C LEU A 10 -18.61 -9.32 6.54
N LYS A 11 -18.17 -10.57 6.73
CA LYS A 11 -18.30 -11.27 8.02
C LYS A 11 -17.55 -10.56 9.15
N LYS A 12 -16.35 -10.02 8.90
CA LYS A 12 -15.57 -9.25 9.89
C LYS A 12 -16.24 -7.92 10.26
N PHE A 13 -16.95 -7.28 9.33
CA PHE A 13 -17.69 -6.06 9.62
C PHE A 13 -18.95 -6.35 10.44
N ARG A 14 -19.73 -7.35 10.04
CA ARG A 14 -20.90 -7.78 10.81
C ARG A 14 -20.52 -8.24 12.23
N SER A 15 -19.38 -8.91 12.41
CA SER A 15 -18.89 -9.30 13.74
C SER A 15 -18.48 -8.12 14.63
N LYS A 16 -18.29 -6.92 14.07
CA LYS A 16 -18.03 -5.67 14.80
C LYS A 16 -19.31 -4.85 15.04
N GLY A 17 -20.49 -5.38 14.69
CA GLY A 17 -21.78 -4.73 14.93
C GLY A 17 -22.29 -3.84 13.79
N TYR A 18 -21.62 -3.83 12.63
CA TYR A 18 -22.10 -3.08 11.47
C TYR A 18 -23.25 -3.83 10.78
N LEU A 19 -24.41 -3.18 10.65
CA LEU A 19 -25.52 -3.61 9.81
C LEU A 19 -25.37 -2.95 8.44
N LEU A 20 -24.99 -3.73 7.44
CA LEU A 20 -24.85 -3.27 6.07
C LEU A 20 -26.04 -3.81 5.27
N ASP A 21 -26.84 -2.93 4.68
CA ASP A 21 -27.80 -3.33 3.65
C ASP A 21 -27.06 -3.69 2.35
N SER A 22 -27.74 -4.36 1.43
CA SER A 22 -27.11 -4.88 0.20
C SER A 22 -26.48 -3.80 -0.68
N LYS A 23 -27.01 -2.57 -0.67
CA LYS A 23 -26.44 -1.44 -1.41
C LYS A 23 -25.19 -0.93 -0.71
N THR A 24 -25.27 -0.72 0.61
CA THR A 24 -24.13 -0.31 1.42
C THR A 24 -22.99 -1.34 1.39
N GLU A 25 -23.28 -2.65 1.32
CA GLU A 25 -22.25 -3.69 1.14
C GLU A 25 -21.52 -3.59 -0.21
N GLN A 26 -22.24 -3.22 -1.26
CA GLN A 26 -21.69 -3.09 -2.61
C GLN A 26 -20.81 -1.84 -2.72
N ASP A 27 -21.32 -0.70 -2.25
CA ASP A 27 -20.59 0.58 -2.24
C ASP A 27 -19.34 0.47 -1.36
N PHE A 28 -19.47 -0.11 -0.16
CA PHE A 28 -18.34 -0.35 0.74
C PHE A 28 -17.24 -1.20 0.10
N TYR A 29 -17.62 -2.27 -0.62
CA TYR A 29 -16.62 -3.13 -1.26
C TYR A 29 -15.90 -2.43 -2.42
N ILE A 30 -16.61 -1.58 -3.18
CA ILE A 30 -16.01 -0.77 -4.25
C ILE A 30 -15.01 0.21 -3.65
N ASP A 31 -15.41 0.97 -2.62
CA ASP A 31 -14.57 1.96 -1.96
C ASP A 31 -13.35 1.32 -1.29
N PHE A 32 -13.56 0.23 -0.56
CA PHE A 32 -12.48 -0.50 0.09
C PHE A 32 -11.49 -1.07 -0.94
N ARG A 33 -11.98 -1.62 -2.05
CA ARG A 33 -11.11 -2.12 -3.12
C ARG A 33 -10.32 -0.98 -3.76
N SER A 34 -10.97 0.16 -4.02
CA SER A 34 -10.31 1.34 -4.58
C SER A 34 -9.20 1.83 -3.64
N PHE A 35 -9.50 1.96 -2.35
CA PHE A 35 -8.53 2.36 -1.33
C PHE A 35 -7.35 1.39 -1.24
N VAL A 36 -7.60 0.08 -1.20
CA VAL A 36 -6.52 -0.92 -1.16
C VAL A 36 -5.67 -0.88 -2.43
N ASN A 37 -6.29 -0.72 -3.60
CA ASN A 37 -5.55 -0.59 -4.85
C ASN A 37 -4.67 0.68 -4.85
N GLN A 38 -5.19 1.80 -4.36
CA GLN A 38 -4.42 3.03 -4.22
C GLN A 38 -3.21 2.84 -3.29
N LEU A 39 -3.39 2.19 -2.14
CA LEU A 39 -2.27 1.87 -1.24
C LEU A 39 -1.22 0.97 -1.92
N ILE A 40 -1.63 0.02 -2.74
CA ILE A 40 -0.72 -0.85 -3.49
C ILE A 40 0.03 -0.04 -4.56
N GLU A 41 -0.66 0.84 -5.29
CA GLU A 41 -0.04 1.72 -6.29
C GLU A 41 0.99 2.65 -5.64
N ASP A 42 0.65 3.27 -4.50
CA ASP A 42 1.56 4.11 -3.74
C ASP A 42 2.83 3.34 -3.31
N GLU A 43 2.67 2.11 -2.79
CA GLU A 43 3.80 1.24 -2.42
C GLU A 43 4.67 0.86 -3.63
N VAL A 44 4.07 0.57 -4.79
CA VAL A 44 4.81 0.28 -6.03
C VAL A 44 5.65 1.49 -6.45
N ILE A 45 5.07 2.69 -6.45
CA ILE A 45 5.77 3.94 -6.78
C ILE A 45 6.97 4.15 -5.84
N LEU A 46 6.79 3.92 -4.54
CA LEU A 46 7.87 4.04 -3.57
C LEU A 46 9.01 3.04 -3.82
N LEU A 47 8.68 1.80 -4.20
CA LEU A 47 9.68 0.78 -4.55
C LEU A 47 10.43 1.12 -5.84
N GLU A 48 9.74 1.64 -6.86
CA GLU A 48 10.36 2.10 -8.10
C GLU A 48 11.32 3.26 -7.85
N GLU A 49 10.93 4.22 -7.03
CA GLU A 49 11.78 5.35 -6.64
C GLU A 49 13.01 4.91 -5.83
N LEU A 50 12.84 3.98 -4.90
CA LEU A 50 13.95 3.36 -4.18
C LEU A 50 14.93 2.68 -5.15
N TYR A 51 14.41 1.91 -6.11
CA TYR A 51 15.22 1.21 -7.09
C TYR A 51 16.00 2.20 -7.98
N ARG A 52 15.34 3.27 -8.43
CA ARG A 52 15.98 4.35 -9.19
C ARG A 52 17.14 4.98 -8.42
N ILE A 53 16.93 5.30 -7.14
CA ILE A 53 17.98 5.88 -6.28
C ILE A 53 19.12 4.88 -6.07
N HIS A 54 18.81 3.59 -5.87
CA HIS A 54 19.81 2.55 -5.74
C HIS A 54 20.70 2.47 -6.99
N GLN A 55 20.10 2.46 -8.18
CA GLN A 55 20.84 2.46 -9.44
C GLN A 55 21.74 3.68 -9.63
N LYS A 56 21.28 4.87 -9.21
CA LYS A 56 22.12 6.09 -9.21
C LYS A 56 23.37 5.90 -8.34
N LYS A 57 23.22 5.35 -7.13
CA LYS A 57 24.35 5.08 -6.24
C LYS A 57 25.32 4.06 -6.82
N GLU A 58 24.81 2.98 -7.42
CA GLU A 58 25.66 1.96 -8.06
C GLU A 58 26.47 2.55 -9.23
N LYS A 59 25.90 3.51 -9.95
CA LYS A 59 26.57 4.23 -11.04
C LYS A 59 27.49 5.36 -10.55
N GLY A 60 27.52 5.66 -9.25
CA GLY A 60 28.28 6.76 -8.67
C GLY A 60 27.72 8.15 -8.99
N GLU A 61 26.43 8.25 -9.34
CA GLU A 61 25.74 9.52 -9.55
C GLU A 61 25.47 10.22 -8.21
N GLU A 62 25.54 11.55 -8.18
CA GLU A 62 25.16 12.33 -7.01
C GLU A 62 23.64 12.26 -6.77
N LEU A 63 23.26 12.03 -5.52
CA LEU A 63 21.87 12.10 -5.10
C LEU A 63 21.52 13.52 -4.67
N SER A 64 20.29 13.94 -4.96
CA SER A 64 19.75 15.15 -4.36
C SER A 64 19.52 14.97 -2.86
N ALA A 65 19.47 16.07 -2.11
CA ALA A 65 19.20 16.06 -0.67
C ALA A 65 17.86 15.37 -0.29
N ILE A 66 16.88 15.36 -1.19
CA ILE A 66 15.60 14.67 -0.98
C ILE A 66 15.77 13.16 -1.16
N GLU A 67 16.47 12.72 -2.21
CA GLU A 67 16.75 11.31 -2.48
C GLU A 67 17.59 10.67 -1.36
N GLU A 68 18.57 11.41 -0.82
CA GLU A 68 19.36 10.96 0.33
C GLU A 68 18.50 10.74 1.58
N LYS A 69 17.63 11.72 1.91
CA LYS A 69 16.72 11.62 3.06
C LYS A 69 15.73 10.48 2.88
N PHE A 70 15.18 10.33 1.68
CA PHE A 70 14.22 9.29 1.34
C PHE A 70 14.85 7.89 1.47
N HIS A 71 16.01 7.68 0.85
CA HIS A 71 16.74 6.42 0.96
C HIS A 71 17.11 6.10 2.41
N ALA A 72 17.60 7.08 3.17
CA ALA A 72 17.98 6.88 4.57
C ALA A 72 16.78 6.55 5.48
N TYR A 73 15.62 7.17 5.25
CA TYR A 73 14.39 6.89 6.00
C TYR A 73 13.93 5.44 5.78
N LEU A 74 13.99 4.96 4.53
CA LEU A 74 13.52 3.62 4.17
C LEU A 74 14.49 2.53 4.62
N THR A 75 15.81 2.74 4.52
CA THR A 75 16.79 1.77 5.03
C THR A 75 16.83 1.70 6.55
N LYS A 76 16.67 2.82 7.27
CA LYS A 76 16.60 2.82 8.75
C LYS A 76 15.43 2.00 9.29
N LYS A 77 14.30 1.93 8.57
CA LYS A 77 13.17 1.09 8.96
C LYS A 77 13.43 -0.40 8.76
N THR A 78 14.33 -0.77 7.84
CA THR A 78 14.65 -2.18 7.56
C THR A 78 15.58 -2.80 8.62
N ASP A 79 16.36 -1.97 9.33
CA ASP A 79 17.31 -2.40 10.38
C ASP A 79 16.67 -2.60 11.76
N LEU A 80 15.39 -2.23 11.94
CA LEU A 80 14.61 -2.55 13.13
C LEU A 80 14.09 -4.00 13.03
N LYS A 81 14.99 -4.96 13.22
CA LYS A 81 14.66 -6.37 13.48
C LYS A 81 14.49 -6.64 14.97
#